data_AF-A0A2N0Z062-F1
#
_entry.id   AF-A0A2N0Z062-F1
#
_cell.length_a   1.000
_cell.length_b   1.000
_cell.length_c   1.000
_cell.angle_alpha   90.00
_cell.angle_beta   90.00
_cell.angle_gamma   90.00
#
_symmetry.space_group_name_H-M   'P 1'
#
loop_
_entity.id
_entity.type
_entity.pdbx_description
1 polymer ?
#
loop_
_entity_poly.entity_id
_entity_poly.type
_entity_poly.pdbx_seq_one_letter_code
_entity_poly.pdbx_strand_id
1 'polypeptide(L)'
;MIKEALILIVSWIAVLFFIPKQSRKTAQISFLFCQAIAWIFEYIQVYFGFVEFPFREFNYATKMNFSLYYIVYPTAGVFFILWYPLKAGKIRIIAYYFIFGMIVPTYSFLLEKYSSLVHFRR
;
A
#
# COMPACT_ATOMS: atom_id res chain seq x y z
N MET A 1 18.26 8.58 5.15
CA MET A 1 18.26 8.25 3.70
C MET A 1 18.48 6.76 3.43
N ILE A 2 19.55 6.13 3.95
CA ILE A 2 19.81 4.69 3.71
C ILE A 2 18.72 3.80 4.33
N LYS A 3 18.24 4.16 5.52
CA LYS A 3 17.19 3.42 6.24
C LYS A 3 15.87 3.36 5.45
N GLU A 4 15.41 4.51 4.95
CA GLU A 4 14.16 4.65 4.20
C GLU A 4 14.23 3.83 2.90
N ALA A 5 15.35 3.94 2.18
CA ALA A 5 15.59 3.14 0.98
C ALA A 5 15.58 1.64 1.27
N LEU A 6 16.20 1.19 2.38
CA LEU A 6 16.17 -0.22 2.79
C LEU A 6 14.74 -0.70 3.10
N ILE A 7 13.94 0.10 3.82
CA ILE A 7 12.53 -0.22 4.11
C ILE A 7 11.75 -0.40 2.80
N LEU A 8 11.94 0.51 1.83
CA LEU A 8 11.28 0.42 0.53
C LEU A 8 11.74 -0.82 -0.24
N ILE A 9 13.04 -1.09 -0.34
CA ILE A 9 13.57 -2.27 -1.03
C ILE A 9 13.00 -3.56 -0.43
N VAL A 10 13.00 -3.68 0.90
CA VAL A 10 12.41 -4.85 1.58
C VAL A 10 10.92 -4.95 1.29
N SER A 11 10.20 -3.84 1.26
CA SER A 11 8.77 -3.82 0.93
C SER A 11 8.49 -4.29 -0.50
N TRP A 12 9.31 -3.86 -1.46
CA TRP A 12 9.20 -4.31 -2.86
C TRP A 12 9.46 -5.81 -2.99
N ILE A 13 10.51 -6.29 -2.34
CA ILE A 13 10.85 -7.71 -2.31
C ILE A 13 9.67 -8.51 -1.74
N ALA A 14 9.12 -8.10 -0.59
CA ALA A 14 7.97 -8.76 0.01
C ALA A 14 6.79 -8.85 -0.98
N VAL A 15 6.42 -7.72 -1.61
CA VAL A 15 5.34 -7.66 -2.60
C VAL A 15 5.54 -8.65 -3.76
N LEU A 16 6.76 -8.77 -4.29
CA LEU A 16 7.05 -9.63 -5.44
C LEU A 16 6.99 -11.13 -5.11
N PHE A 17 7.36 -11.52 -3.89
CA PHE A 17 7.40 -12.94 -3.50
C PHE A 17 6.02 -13.54 -3.18
N PHE A 18 5.05 -12.73 -2.75
CA PHE A 18 3.75 -13.23 -2.30
C PHE A 18 2.68 -13.38 -3.40
N ILE A 19 2.98 -13.04 -4.67
CA ILE A 19 2.02 -13.20 -5.78
C ILE A 19 2.08 -14.64 -6.35
N PRO A 20 1.00 -15.45 -6.22
CA PRO A 20 0.99 -16.81 -6.73
C PRO A 20 1.10 -16.86 -8.27
N LYS A 21 1.95 -17.75 -8.80
CA LYS A 21 2.15 -17.89 -10.26
C LYS A 21 0.86 -18.21 -11.01
N GLN A 22 -0.04 -18.99 -10.40
CA GLN A 22 -1.31 -19.41 -11.00
C GLN A 22 -2.29 -18.25 -11.24
N SER A 23 -2.19 -17.18 -10.45
CA SER A 23 -3.16 -16.08 -10.43
C SER A 23 -2.61 -14.78 -11.01
N ARG A 24 -1.51 -14.84 -11.77
CA ARG A 24 -0.79 -13.66 -12.29
C ARG A 24 -1.67 -12.70 -13.10
N LYS A 25 -2.56 -13.21 -13.94
CA LYS A 25 -3.46 -12.38 -14.75
C LYS A 25 -4.40 -11.56 -13.88
N THR A 26 -5.08 -12.21 -12.94
CA THR A 26 -5.96 -11.53 -11.97
C THR A 26 -5.15 -10.57 -11.11
N ALA A 27 -3.97 -10.96 -10.65
CA ALA A 27 -3.10 -10.12 -9.84
C ALA A 27 -2.70 -8.83 -10.58
N GLN A 28 -2.32 -8.92 -11.85
CA GLN A 28 -1.96 -7.76 -12.69
C GLN A 28 -3.14 -6.81 -12.90
N ILE A 29 -4.31 -7.36 -13.24
CA ILE A 29 -5.53 -6.54 -13.43
C ILE A 29 -5.90 -5.86 -12.12
N SER A 30 -6.00 -6.62 -11.02
CA SER A 30 -6.27 -6.08 -9.70
C SER A 30 -5.26 -5.02 -9.28
N PHE A 31 -3.97 -5.24 -9.58
CA PHE A 31 -2.91 -4.28 -9.27
C PHE A 31 -3.11 -2.96 -10.00
N LEU A 32 -3.38 -2.99 -11.31
CA LEU A 32 -3.62 -1.78 -12.09
C LEU A 32 -4.80 -0.97 -11.56
N PHE A 33 -5.90 -1.63 -11.19
CA PHE A 33 -7.07 -0.95 -10.61
C PHE A 33 -6.80 -0.41 -9.20
N CYS A 34 -6.19 -1.22 -8.32
CA CYS A 34 -5.84 -0.79 -6.97
C CYS A 34 -4.84 0.38 -7.00
N GLN A 35 -3.85 0.32 -7.89
CA GLN A 35 -2.86 1.37 -8.08
C GLN A 35 -3.53 2.65 -8.58
N ALA A 36 -4.38 2.57 -9.61
CA ALA A 36 -5.09 3.72 -10.16
C ALA A 36 -5.91 4.47 -9.10
N ILE A 37 -6.51 3.74 -8.15
CA ILE A 37 -7.28 4.34 -7.06
C ILE A 37 -6.36 4.90 -5.99
N ALA A 38 -5.30 4.17 -5.61
CA ALA A 38 -4.40 4.54 -4.53
C ALA A 38 -3.69 5.90 -4.75
N TRP A 39 -3.18 6.15 -5.96
CA TRP A 39 -2.49 7.42 -6.24
C TRP A 39 -3.44 8.62 -6.24
N ILE A 40 -4.72 8.44 -6.62
CA ILE A 40 -5.74 9.49 -6.54
C ILE A 40 -5.98 9.87 -5.08
N PHE A 41 -6.13 8.87 -4.20
CA PHE A 41 -6.29 9.11 -2.77
C PHE A 41 -5.06 9.78 -2.14
N GLU A 42 -3.86 9.40 -2.56
CA GLU A 42 -2.63 10.05 -2.14
C GLU A 42 -2.59 11.51 -2.57
N TYR A 43 -2.91 11.79 -3.84
CA TYR A 43 -2.94 13.14 -4.37
C TYR A 43 -3.88 14.03 -3.56
N ILE A 44 -5.10 13.55 -3.28
CA ILE A 44 -6.07 14.27 -2.46
C ILE A 44 -5.49 14.56 -1.06
N GLN A 45 -4.91 13.55 -0.40
CA GLN A 45 -4.33 13.71 0.93
C GLN A 45 -3.18 14.73 0.98
N VAL A 46 -2.29 14.71 -0.03
CA VAL A 46 -1.18 15.67 -0.14
C VAL A 46 -1.70 17.06 -0.52
N TYR A 47 -2.67 17.15 -1.42
CA TYR A 47 -3.25 18.42 -1.86
C TYR A 47 -3.90 19.19 -0.72
N PHE A 48 -4.66 18.50 0.14
CA PHE A 48 -5.25 19.10 1.34
C PHE A 48 -4.29 19.20 2.53
N GLY A 49 -3.04 18.73 2.39
CA GLY A 49 -2.03 18.79 3.44
C GLY A 49 -2.29 17.85 4.62
N PHE A 50 -3.10 16.80 4.45
CA PHE A 50 -3.32 15.79 5.49
C PHE A 50 -2.10 14.89 5.68
N VAL A 51 -1.32 14.70 4.63
CA VAL A 51 -0.13 13.84 4.64
C VAL A 51 1.04 14.55 3.96
N GLU A 52 2.22 14.36 4.53
CA GLU A 52 3.48 14.80 3.98
C GLU A 52 4.48 13.65 3.89
N PHE A 53 5.35 13.72 2.90
CA PHE A 53 6.38 12.73 2.65
C PHE A 53 7.75 13.43 2.65
N PRO A 54 8.45 13.51 3.81
CA PRO A 54 9.75 14.17 3.88
C PRO A 54 10.82 13.46 3.05
N PHE A 55 10.82 12.13 3.06
CA PHE A 55 11.60 11.33 2.12
C PHE A 55 10.75 10.98 0.90
N ARG A 56 11.19 11.39 -0.29
CA ARG A 56 10.56 11.03 -1.57
C ARG A 56 11.62 10.52 -2.53
N GLU A 57 11.29 9.49 -3.31
CA GLU A 57 12.21 8.99 -4.33
C GLU A 57 12.37 9.98 -5.47
N PHE A 58 11.29 10.71 -5.80
CA PHE A 58 11.24 11.66 -6.91
C PHE A 58 11.00 13.08 -6.40
N ASN A 59 11.91 13.59 -5.56
CA ASN A 59 11.80 14.90 -4.89
C ASN A 59 11.52 16.09 -5.82
N TYR A 60 12.01 16.04 -7.08
CA TYR A 60 11.81 17.10 -8.07
C TYR A 60 10.48 16.98 -8.81
N ALA A 61 9.97 15.76 -9.02
CA ALA A 61 8.82 15.52 -9.88
C ALA A 61 7.49 15.50 -9.12
N THR A 62 7.48 15.04 -7.87
CA THR A 62 6.24 14.90 -7.09
C THR A 62 6.44 15.16 -5.60
N LYS A 63 5.33 15.53 -4.94
CA LYS A 63 5.23 15.60 -3.48
C LYS A 63 4.82 14.26 -2.85
N MET A 64 4.43 13.28 -3.67
CA MET A 64 4.00 11.94 -3.28
C MET A 64 5.15 10.98 -2.98
N ASN A 65 4.84 9.89 -2.27
CA ASN A 65 5.70 8.74 -2.11
C ASN A 65 5.32 7.64 -3.11
N PHE A 66 6.18 7.45 -4.11
CA PHE A 66 5.88 6.58 -5.24
C PHE A 66 5.80 5.11 -4.80
N SER A 67 6.82 4.59 -4.12
CA SER A 67 6.85 3.18 -3.72
C SER A 67 5.63 2.77 -2.90
N LEU A 68 5.20 3.62 -1.95
CA LEU A 68 4.11 3.25 -1.05
C LEU A 68 2.78 3.17 -1.80
N TYR A 69 2.41 4.20 -2.56
CA TYR A 69 1.08 4.29 -3.15
C TYR A 69 0.98 3.73 -4.57
N TYR A 70 2.09 3.56 -5.28
CA TYR A 70 2.09 2.92 -6.60
C TYR A 70 2.35 1.43 -6.53
N ILE A 71 2.94 0.90 -5.45
CA ILE A 71 3.36 -0.49 -5.37
C ILE A 71 2.87 -1.16 -4.08
N VAL A 72 3.29 -0.66 -2.92
CA VAL A 72 3.10 -1.41 -1.66
C VAL A 72 1.63 -1.48 -1.25
N TYR A 73 0.95 -0.34 -1.11
CA TYR A 73 -0.46 -0.29 -0.70
C TYR A 73 -1.41 -0.91 -1.74
N PRO A 74 -1.24 -0.69 -3.07
CA PRO A 74 -2.03 -1.41 -4.07
C PRO A 74 -1.93 -2.92 -3.95
N THR A 75 -0.75 -3.45 -3.61
CA THR A 75 -0.55 -4.89 -3.46
C THR A 75 -1.36 -5.48 -2.31
N ALA A 76 -1.57 -4.74 -1.21
CA ALA A 76 -2.47 -5.20 -0.15
C ALA A 76 -3.90 -5.44 -0.68
N GLY A 77 -4.37 -4.57 -1.59
CA GLY A 77 -5.63 -4.74 -2.30
C GLY A 77 -5.63 -5.94 -3.26
N VAL A 78 -4.51 -6.20 -3.93
CA VAL A 78 -4.34 -7.41 -4.76
C VAL A 78 -4.48 -8.68 -3.91
N PHE A 79 -3.79 -8.76 -2.77
CA PHE A 79 -3.91 -9.92 -1.87
C PHE A 79 -5.33 -10.06 -1.32
N PHE A 80 -5.99 -8.93 -1.00
CA PHE A 80 -7.40 -8.93 -0.59
C PHE A 80 -8.29 -9.61 -1.65
N ILE A 81 -8.13 -9.25 -2.93
CA ILE A 81 -8.93 -9.80 -4.03
C ILE A 81 -8.57 -11.27 -4.29
N LEU A 82 -7.27 -11.61 -4.33
CA LEU A 82 -6.81 -12.95 -4.65
C LEU A 82 -7.20 -14.00 -3.62
N TRP A 83 -7.21 -13.64 -2.33
CA TRP A 83 -7.52 -14.57 -1.24
C TRP A 83 -8.93 -14.38 -0.68
N TYR A 84 -9.77 -13.61 -1.37
CA TYR A 84 -11.13 -13.33 -0.92
C TYR A 84 -11.94 -14.63 -0.75
N PRO A 85 -12.50 -14.90 0.44
CA PRO A 85 -13.12 -16.19 0.73
C PRO A 85 -14.56 -16.24 0.20
N LEU A 86 -14.73 -16.46 -1.11
CA LEU A 86 -16.01 -16.47 -1.84
C LEU A 86 -17.11 -17.36 -1.24
N LYS A 87 -16.75 -18.51 -0.65
CA LYS A 87 -17.70 -19.51 -0.11
C LYS A 87 -17.77 -19.52 1.43
N ALA A 88 -17.25 -18.49 2.10
CA ALA A 88 -17.23 -18.44 3.56
C ALA A 88 -18.52 -17.87 4.16
N GLY A 89 -18.79 -18.23 5.42
CA GLY A 89 -19.87 -17.63 6.20
C GLY A 89 -19.61 -16.14 6.53
N LYS A 90 -20.69 -15.41 6.86
CA LYS A 90 -20.66 -13.95 7.10
C LYS A 90 -19.59 -13.51 8.11
N ILE A 91 -19.42 -14.24 9.20
CA ILE A 91 -18.43 -13.93 10.25
C ILE A 91 -17.00 -13.96 9.69
N ARG A 92 -16.67 -14.98 8.88
CA ARG A 92 -15.35 -15.12 8.27
C ARG A 92 -15.10 -14.03 7.23
N ILE A 93 -16.13 -13.61 6.49
CA ILE A 93 -16.03 -12.47 5.57
C ILE A 93 -15.75 -11.18 6.37
N ILE A 94 -16.51 -10.89 7.43
CA ILE A 94 -16.30 -9.70 8.27
C ILE A 94 -14.89 -9.68 8.86
N ALA A 95 -14.43 -10.81 9.41
CA ALA A 95 -13.08 -10.94 9.93
C ALA A 95 -12.02 -10.70 8.84
N TYR A 96 -12.26 -11.19 7.60
CA TYR A 96 -11.37 -10.96 6.47
C TYR A 96 -11.25 -9.48 6.12
N TYR A 97 -12.37 -8.76 6.03
CA TYR A 97 -12.37 -7.30 5.81
C TYR A 97 -11.64 -6.57 6.94
N PHE A 98 -11.86 -6.95 8.19
CA PHE A 98 -11.21 -6.30 9.33
C PHE A 98 -9.69 -6.50 9.30
N ILE A 99 -9.23 -7.74 9.09
CA ILE A 99 -7.80 -8.06 9.03
C ILE A 99 -7.13 -7.28 7.89
N PHE A 100 -7.68 -7.34 6.68
CA PHE A 100 -7.09 -6.65 5.54
C PHE A 100 -7.20 -5.13 5.63
N GLY A 101 -8.30 -4.62 6.19
CA GLY A 101 -8.50 -3.20 6.46
C GLY A 101 -7.48 -2.63 7.44
N MET A 102 -6.92 -3.47 8.32
CA MET A 102 -5.89 -3.07 9.28
C MET A 102 -4.47 -3.07 8.70
N ILE A 103 -4.20 -3.74 7.56
CA ILE A 103 -2.84 -3.86 7.01
C ILE A 103 -2.26 -2.50 6.65
N VAL A 104 -2.96 -1.71 5.82
CA VAL A 104 -2.47 -0.41 5.36
C VAL A 104 -2.35 0.59 6.52
N PRO A 105 -3.36 0.81 7.38
CA PRO A 105 -3.23 1.72 8.50
C PRO A 105 -2.12 1.33 9.48
N THR A 106 -2.00 0.05 9.81
CA THR A 106 -0.94 -0.42 10.72
C THR A 106 0.43 -0.20 10.11
N TYR A 107 0.59 -0.50 8.83
CA TYR A 107 1.87 -0.29 8.15
C TYR A 107 2.21 1.21 8.05
N SER A 108 1.25 2.07 7.67
CA SER A 108 1.42 3.53 7.67
C SER A 108 1.80 4.09 9.04
N PHE A 109 1.17 3.61 10.11
CA PHE A 109 1.49 4.01 11.48
C PHE A 109 2.93 3.63 11.87
N LEU A 110 3.36 2.43 11.51
CA LEU A 110 4.75 1.99 11.75
C LEU A 110 5.74 2.84 10.94
N LEU A 111 5.40 3.18 9.70
CA LEU A 111 6.24 4.04 8.86
C LEU A 111 6.36 5.44 9.46
N GLU A 112 5.26 6.06 9.89
CA GLU A 112 5.28 7.36 10.55
C GLU A 112 6.11 7.35 11.85
N LYS A 113 5.95 6.30 12.66
CA LYS A 113 6.65 6.22 13.95
C LYS A 113 8.15 6.00 13.81
N TYR A 114 8.57 5.22 12.81
CA TYR A 114 9.95 4.72 12.72
C TYR A 114 10.71 5.22 11.50
N SER A 115 10.11 5.98 10.59
CA SER A 115 10.77 6.47 9.37
C SER A 115 10.24 7.83 8.95
N SER A 116 10.95 8.49 8.04
CA SER A 116 10.48 9.73 7.41
C SER A 116 9.74 9.47 6.08
N LEU A 117 9.20 8.26 5.91
CA LEU A 117 8.52 7.85 4.68
C LEU A 117 7.09 8.38 4.60
N VAL A 118 6.44 8.69 5.72
CA VAL A 118 5.08 9.22 5.82
C VAL A 118 4.96 10.04 7.11
N HIS A 119 4.32 11.21 7.05
CA HIS A 119 3.92 11.98 8.23
C HIS A 119 2.48 12.44 8.06
N PHE A 120 1.63 12.14 9.04
CA PHE A 120 0.26 12.63 9.06
C PHE A 120 0.21 13.96 9.80
N ARG A 121 -0.37 14.99 9.19
CA ARG A 121 -0.66 16.24 9.90
C ARG A 121 -1.88 16.02 10.79
N ARG A 122 -1.74 16.37 12.07
CA ARG A 122 -2.83 16.37 13.05
C ARG A 122 -3.58 17.69 13.04
#